data_AF-K6UVP5-F1
#
_entry.id   AF-K6UVP5-F1
#
_cell.length_a   1.000
_cell.length_b   1.000
_cell.length_c   1.000
_cell.angle_alpha   90.00
_cell.angle_beta   90.00
_cell.angle_gamma   90.00
#
_symmetry.space_group_name_H-M   'P 1'
#
loop_
_entity.id
_entity.type
_entity.pdbx_description
1 polymer ?
#
loop_
_entity_poly.entity_id
_entity_poly.type
_entity_poly.pdbx_seq_one_letter_code
_entity_poly.pdbx_strand_id
1 'polypeptide(L)'
;MLNRGDFNSYIYIPVKNNEHVRKRSQVCFELLQKLVEKQLVISKDKEKATNPYNHERDELNAGEASKHVFYQLDELNKCRKKPKGESTKKEFKNHIHITIADTVQIKKHMITSFVTKIREELQTQSCFHLFFKNSVDLYRSQKHTKYFCAYSVTPDQQETHLDSLLKKIDKVLDTFGLTNQYTNRICHLSLAYTDINLGPLLEESQLNVGDTFWSDIEKIVEDNNLSSSSSSTTESDEFCIYVNRICIRVGNTVYESRFRNLHDDLNILQSDESGDSSTE
;
A
#
# COMPACT_ATOMS: atom_id res chain seq x y z
N MET A 1 11.33 1.40 31.24
CA MET A 1 12.22 0.59 30.37
C MET A 1 11.42 0.22 29.12
N LEU A 2 11.77 0.75 27.96
CA LEU A 2 11.10 0.39 26.70
C LEU A 2 11.61 -0.99 26.25
N ASN A 3 10.73 -1.97 26.18
CA ASN A 3 11.00 -3.30 25.60
C ASN A 3 11.26 -3.15 24.09
N ARG A 4 12.43 -2.65 23.70
CA ARG A 4 12.84 -2.63 22.29
C ARG A 4 13.27 -4.03 21.90
N GLY A 5 12.44 -4.73 21.14
CA GLY A 5 12.79 -5.99 20.52
C GLY A 5 13.85 -5.84 19.42
N ASP A 6 14.62 -6.89 19.16
CA ASP A 6 15.70 -6.87 18.17
C ASP A 6 15.21 -7.06 16.72
N PHE A 7 13.95 -7.44 16.55
CA PHE A 7 13.37 -7.77 15.25
C PHE A 7 12.24 -6.83 14.89
N ASN A 8 12.34 -6.19 13.73
CA ASN A 8 11.23 -5.49 13.11
C ASN A 8 10.19 -6.50 12.63
N SER A 9 8.96 -6.33 13.08
CA SER A 9 7.78 -7.06 12.66
C SER A 9 6.84 -6.15 11.88
N TYR A 10 6.30 -6.66 10.78
CA TYR A 10 5.43 -5.93 9.87
C TYR A 10 4.25 -6.79 9.46
N ILE A 11 3.03 -6.29 9.68
CA ILE A 11 1.79 -7.02 9.41
C ILE A 11 1.07 -6.38 8.22
N TYR A 12 0.73 -7.19 7.22
CA TYR A 12 0.16 -6.71 5.98
C TYR A 12 -0.71 -7.76 5.28
N ILE A 13 -1.64 -7.31 4.44
CA ILE A 13 -2.38 -8.16 3.49
C ILE A 13 -1.56 -8.23 2.20
N PRO A 14 -1.08 -9.40 1.76
CA PRO A 14 -0.38 -9.54 0.50
C PRO A 14 -1.35 -9.42 -0.69
N VAL A 15 -0.96 -8.67 -1.72
CA VAL A 15 -1.76 -8.53 -2.95
C VAL A 15 -1.10 -9.31 -4.08
N LYS A 16 -1.90 -10.13 -4.79
CA LYS A 16 -1.43 -10.88 -5.96
C LYS A 16 -1.26 -9.93 -7.14
N ASN A 17 -0.14 -10.06 -7.85
CA ASN A 17 0.06 -9.35 -9.11
C ASN A 17 -0.83 -9.98 -10.19
N ASN A 18 -1.81 -9.23 -10.68
CA ASN A 18 -2.71 -9.61 -11.77
C ASN A 18 -2.84 -8.44 -12.77
N GLU A 19 -3.60 -8.63 -13.85
CA GLU A 19 -3.75 -7.61 -14.88
C GLU A 19 -4.41 -6.33 -14.36
N HIS A 20 -5.44 -6.43 -13.51
CA HIS A 20 -6.10 -5.25 -12.91
C HIS A 20 -5.12 -4.43 -12.07
N VAL A 21 -4.35 -5.08 -11.20
CA VAL A 21 -3.32 -4.43 -10.37
C VAL A 21 -2.24 -3.78 -11.23
N ARG A 22 -1.83 -4.41 -12.35
CA ARG A 22 -0.89 -3.84 -13.31
C ARG A 22 -1.44 -2.59 -14.00
N LYS A 23 -2.69 -2.63 -14.48
CA LYS A 23 -3.37 -1.48 -15.07
C LYS A 23 -3.45 -0.31 -14.08
N ARG A 24 -3.88 -0.58 -12.85
CA ARG A 24 -3.93 0.42 -11.78
C ARG A 24 -2.55 0.96 -11.40
N SER A 25 -1.52 0.12 -11.45
CA SER A 25 -0.13 0.56 -11.24
C SER A 25 0.35 1.50 -12.34
N GLN A 26 -0.05 1.27 -13.59
CA GLN A 26 0.22 2.15 -14.72
C GLN A 26 -0.40 3.54 -14.51
N VAL A 27 -1.68 3.58 -14.13
CA VAL A 27 -2.39 4.84 -13.85
C VAL A 27 -1.69 5.64 -12.74
N CYS A 28 -1.37 4.99 -11.61
CA CYS A 28 -0.63 5.64 -10.53
C CYS A 28 0.75 6.15 -10.99
N PHE A 29 1.46 5.41 -11.83
CA PHE A 29 2.77 5.80 -12.33
C PHE A 29 2.69 7.04 -13.23
N GLU A 30 1.78 7.02 -14.20
CA GLU A 30 1.59 8.14 -15.15
C GLU A 30 1.15 9.42 -14.44
N LEU A 31 0.23 9.30 -13.48
CA LEU A 31 -0.22 10.45 -12.71
C LEU A 31 0.91 11.02 -11.84
N LEU A 32 1.70 10.16 -11.19
CA LEU A 32 2.84 10.58 -10.40
C LEU A 32 3.93 11.23 -11.26
N GLN A 33 4.14 10.73 -12.47
CA GLN A 33 5.05 11.35 -13.42
C GLN A 33 4.65 12.78 -13.75
N LYS A 34 3.37 13.03 -14.06
CA LYS A 34 2.86 14.38 -14.32
C LYS A 34 3.04 15.31 -13.10
N LEU A 35 2.79 14.81 -11.89
CA LEU A 35 3.04 15.58 -10.67
C LEU A 35 4.52 15.95 -10.50
N VAL A 36 5.43 15.00 -10.73
CA VAL A 36 6.87 15.26 -10.64
C VAL A 36 7.31 16.26 -11.72
N GLU A 37 6.79 16.15 -12.93
CA GLU A 37 7.06 17.11 -14.01
C GLU A 37 6.62 18.54 -13.63
N LYS A 38 5.39 18.70 -13.11
CA LYS A 38 4.90 20.00 -12.60
C LYS A 38 5.79 20.53 -11.47
N GLN A 39 6.17 19.69 -10.50
CA GLN A 39 7.07 20.08 -9.41
C GLN A 39 8.45 20.55 -9.89
N LEU A 40 9.02 19.90 -10.90
CA LEU A 40 10.32 20.30 -11.45
C LEU A 40 10.25 21.66 -12.17
N VAL A 41 9.13 21.98 -12.82
CA VAL A 41 8.89 23.30 -13.41
C VAL A 41 8.87 24.38 -12.31
N ILE A 42 8.13 24.15 -11.23
CA ILE A 42 8.05 25.06 -10.08
C ILE A 42 9.43 25.34 -9.46
N SER A 43 10.22 24.28 -9.27
CA SER A 43 11.57 24.40 -8.73
C SER A 43 12.47 25.27 -9.62
N LYS A 44 12.38 25.12 -10.95
CA LYS A 44 13.15 25.92 -11.91
C LYS A 44 12.74 27.38 -11.93
N ASP A 45 11.45 27.69 -11.85
CA ASP A 45 10.98 29.08 -11.84
C ASP A 45 11.47 29.82 -10.59
N LYS A 46 11.49 29.14 -9.43
CA LYS A 46 12.08 29.68 -8.20
C LYS A 46 13.60 29.89 -8.31
N GLU A 47 14.32 28.97 -8.95
CA GLU A 47 15.77 29.12 -9.21
C GLU A 47 16.09 30.26 -10.18
N LYS A 48 15.32 30.42 -11.27
CA LYS A 48 15.47 31.54 -12.21
C LYS A 48 15.19 32.89 -11.55
N ALA A 49 14.17 32.96 -10.69
CA ALA A 49 13.87 34.17 -9.92
C ALA A 49 14.99 34.55 -8.94
N THR A 50 15.78 33.58 -8.46
CA THR A 50 16.91 33.82 -7.55
C THR A 50 18.25 33.99 -8.27
N ASN A 51 18.43 33.51 -9.50
CA ASN A 51 19.68 33.63 -10.24
C ASN A 51 19.47 33.74 -11.77
N PRO A 52 19.28 34.96 -12.33
CA PRO A 52 18.83 35.18 -13.70
C PRO A 52 19.87 34.91 -14.80
N TYR A 53 21.10 34.50 -14.47
CA TYR A 53 22.20 34.36 -15.44
C TYR A 53 22.47 32.93 -15.96
N ASN A 54 21.67 31.93 -15.57
CA ASN A 54 21.81 30.57 -16.08
C ASN A 54 20.87 30.31 -17.26
N HIS A 55 21.38 30.55 -18.47
CA HIS A 55 20.73 30.15 -19.72
C HIS A 55 21.30 28.82 -20.20
N GLU A 56 20.78 27.71 -19.70
CA GLU A 56 20.90 26.42 -20.39
C GLU A 56 19.89 25.41 -19.83
N ARG A 57 19.18 24.71 -20.74
CA ARG A 57 18.43 23.44 -20.57
C ARG A 57 16.89 23.49 -20.58
N ASP A 58 16.31 23.50 -21.78
CA ASP A 58 14.88 23.26 -22.02
C ASP A 58 14.51 21.78 -22.29
N GLU A 59 15.47 20.86 -22.45
CA GLU A 59 15.19 19.47 -22.87
C GLU A 59 15.14 18.42 -21.73
N LEU A 60 15.20 18.83 -20.46
CA LEU A 60 15.39 17.88 -19.34
C LEU A 60 14.12 17.40 -18.59
N ASN A 61 12.94 17.99 -18.83
CA ASN A 61 11.82 17.82 -17.89
C ASN A 61 11.24 16.40 -17.79
N ALA A 62 10.89 15.76 -18.90
CA ALA A 62 10.27 14.43 -18.88
C ALA A 62 11.28 13.30 -18.58
N GLY A 63 12.49 13.43 -19.15
CA GLY A 63 13.57 12.45 -18.97
C GLY A 63 14.18 12.46 -17.57
N GLU A 64 14.15 13.60 -16.86
CA GLU A 64 14.59 13.73 -15.47
C GLU A 64 13.51 13.25 -14.50
N ALA A 65 12.23 13.62 -14.70
CA ALA A 65 11.12 13.13 -13.89
C ALA A 65 11.04 11.59 -13.88
N SER A 66 11.18 10.97 -15.06
CA SER A 66 11.15 9.50 -15.22
C SER A 66 12.24 8.76 -14.43
N LYS A 67 13.31 9.43 -14.00
CA LYS A 67 14.39 8.81 -13.19
C LYS A 67 14.02 8.68 -11.72
N HIS A 68 13.03 9.43 -11.27
CA HIS A 68 12.63 9.53 -9.87
C HIS A 68 11.24 8.95 -9.58
N VAL A 69 10.53 8.49 -10.61
CA VAL A 69 9.23 7.82 -10.47
C VAL A 69 9.42 6.32 -10.65
N PHE A 70 8.85 5.56 -9.74
CA PHE A 70 9.03 4.11 -9.68
C PHE A 70 7.71 3.39 -9.40
N TYR A 71 7.50 2.24 -10.02
CA TYR A 71 6.46 1.31 -9.59
C TYR A 71 6.83 0.69 -8.23
N GLN A 72 5.81 0.38 -7.42
CA GLN A 72 5.97 -0.53 -6.28
C GLN A 72 6.19 -1.98 -6.74
N LEU A 73 5.68 -2.33 -7.92
CA LEU A 73 6.05 -3.56 -8.61
C LEU A 73 7.44 -3.42 -9.22
N ASP A 74 8.47 -3.85 -8.48
CA ASP A 74 9.88 -3.78 -8.94
C ASP A 74 10.11 -4.42 -10.32
N GLU A 75 9.32 -5.43 -10.71
CA GLU A 75 9.38 -6.08 -12.03
C GLU A 75 9.09 -5.13 -13.20
N LEU A 76 8.33 -4.07 -12.96
CA LEU A 76 7.98 -3.08 -13.99
C LEU A 76 9.08 -2.00 -14.15
N ASN A 77 9.96 -1.86 -13.15
CA ASN A 77 11.06 -0.89 -13.16
C ASN A 77 12.26 -1.41 -13.99
N LYS A 78 12.13 -1.44 -15.32
CA LYS A 78 13.19 -1.93 -16.24
C LYS A 78 14.54 -1.21 -16.12
N CYS A 79 14.55 0.03 -15.63
CA CYS A 79 15.73 0.89 -15.54
C CYS A 79 16.52 0.77 -14.22
N ARG A 80 16.01 0.03 -13.22
CA ARG A 80 16.75 -0.18 -11.97
C ARG A 80 17.85 -1.21 -12.17
N LYS A 81 19.09 -0.75 -12.33
CA LYS A 81 20.26 -1.62 -12.12
C LYS A 81 20.22 -2.08 -10.67
N LYS A 82 20.01 -3.38 -10.43
CA LYS A 82 20.29 -3.97 -9.11
C LYS A 82 21.72 -3.58 -8.73
N PRO A 83 21.98 -3.05 -7.53
CA PRO A 83 23.34 -2.76 -7.12
C PRO A 83 24.17 -4.04 -7.24
N LYS A 84 25.15 -4.04 -8.17
CA LYS A 84 26.16 -5.10 -8.27
C LYS A 84 27.04 -4.97 -7.02
N GLY A 85 26.72 -5.72 -5.96
CA GLY A 85 27.57 -5.71 -4.76
C GLY A 85 27.02 -6.35 -3.50
N GLU A 86 25.71 -6.58 -3.36
CA GLU A 86 25.18 -7.23 -2.14
C GLU A 86 25.01 -8.75 -2.32
N SER A 87 26.02 -9.44 -1.79
CA SER A 87 26.16 -10.87 -1.57
C SER A 87 24.90 -11.60 -1.06
N THR A 88 24.52 -12.69 -1.73
CA THR A 88 24.02 -14.00 -1.23
C THR A 88 22.97 -14.08 -0.10
N LYS A 89 22.35 -12.99 0.35
CA LYS A 89 21.09 -13.06 1.11
C LYS A 89 19.97 -13.00 0.07
N LYS A 90 19.05 -13.98 0.09
CA LYS A 90 17.79 -13.90 -0.68
C LYS A 90 17.18 -12.52 -0.41
N GLU A 91 17.34 -11.59 -1.34
CA GLU A 91 16.75 -10.28 -1.27
C GLU A 91 15.24 -10.50 -1.35
N PHE A 92 14.56 -10.44 -0.20
CA PHE A 92 13.14 -10.72 -0.14
C PHE A 92 12.41 -9.66 -0.96
N LYS A 93 11.79 -10.11 -2.04
CA LYS A 93 11.01 -9.25 -2.94
C LYS A 93 9.85 -8.65 -2.14
N ASN A 94 9.83 -7.32 -2.02
CA ASN A 94 8.70 -6.63 -1.42
C ASN A 94 7.51 -6.82 -2.35
N HIS A 95 6.50 -7.55 -1.88
CA HIS A 95 5.25 -7.73 -2.62
C HIS A 95 4.42 -6.45 -2.46
N ILE A 96 3.55 -6.16 -3.43
CA ILE A 96 2.50 -5.17 -3.18
C ILE A 96 1.63 -5.67 -2.02
N HIS A 97 1.28 -4.78 -1.13
CA HIS A 97 0.53 -5.11 0.06
C HIS A 97 -0.28 -3.92 0.57
N ILE A 98 -1.25 -4.22 1.41
CA ILE A 98 -1.94 -3.25 2.26
C ILE A 98 -1.36 -3.41 3.66
N THR A 99 -0.73 -2.37 4.20
CA THR A 99 -0.25 -2.37 5.58
C THR A 99 -1.43 -2.59 6.54
N ILE A 100 -1.23 -3.30 7.65
CA ILE A 100 -2.25 -3.44 8.70
C ILE A 100 -1.72 -2.83 9.99
N ALA A 101 -0.51 -3.17 10.39
CA ALA A 101 0.15 -2.55 11.53
C ALA A 101 1.47 -1.91 11.12
N ASP A 102 1.87 -0.86 11.83
CA ASP A 102 3.20 -0.27 11.69
C ASP A 102 4.30 -1.26 12.05
N THR A 103 5.54 -0.91 11.72
CA THR A 103 6.70 -1.68 12.13
C THR A 103 6.81 -1.68 13.66
N VAL A 104 6.61 -2.84 14.27
CA VAL A 104 6.76 -3.04 15.72
C VAL A 104 8.01 -3.86 16.02
N GLN A 105 8.61 -3.65 17.19
CA GLN A 105 9.83 -4.35 17.57
C GLN A 105 9.53 -5.53 18.50
N ILE A 106 9.79 -6.75 18.04
CA ILE A 106 9.54 -7.98 18.80
C ILE A 106 10.84 -8.65 19.23
N LYS A 107 10.86 -9.20 20.46
CA LYS A 107 11.99 -9.99 20.97
C LYS A 107 11.99 -11.38 20.34
N LYS A 108 13.17 -11.95 20.10
CA LYS A 108 13.32 -13.28 19.48
C LYS A 108 12.45 -14.37 20.11
N HIS A 109 12.42 -14.44 21.45
CA HIS A 109 11.68 -15.47 22.18
C HIS A 109 10.15 -15.28 22.12
N MET A 110 9.66 -14.08 21.78
CA MET A 110 8.22 -13.79 21.66
C MET A 110 7.67 -14.11 20.27
N ILE A 111 8.52 -14.27 19.24
CA ILE A 111 8.09 -14.38 17.84
C ILE A 111 7.06 -15.49 17.64
N THR A 112 7.35 -16.71 18.11
CA THR A 112 6.44 -17.85 17.94
C THR A 112 5.11 -17.60 18.63
N SER A 113 5.12 -17.17 19.90
CA SER A 113 3.90 -16.87 20.64
C SER A 113 3.08 -15.76 20.00
N PHE A 114 3.74 -14.72 19.48
CA PHE A 114 3.10 -13.60 18.80
C PHE A 114 2.40 -14.03 17.51
N VAL A 115 3.10 -14.77 16.65
CA VAL A 115 2.52 -15.29 15.40
C VAL A 115 1.36 -16.23 15.68
N THR A 116 1.50 -17.13 16.66
CA THR A 116 0.43 -18.03 17.08
C THR A 116 -0.77 -17.24 17.59
N LYS A 117 -0.56 -16.20 18.40
CA LYS A 117 -1.66 -15.40 18.93
C LYS A 117 -2.43 -14.65 17.86
N ILE A 118 -1.73 -14.10 16.86
CA ILE A 118 -2.39 -13.50 15.70
C ILE A 118 -3.24 -14.55 14.96
N ARG A 119 -2.71 -15.77 14.77
CA ARG A 119 -3.47 -16.84 14.09
C ARG A 119 -4.73 -17.23 14.87
N GLU A 120 -4.64 -17.39 16.18
CA GLU A 120 -5.78 -17.68 17.05
C GLU A 120 -6.84 -16.58 17.00
N GLU A 121 -6.44 -15.32 17.11
CA GLU A 121 -7.38 -14.18 17.09
C GLU A 121 -8.09 -14.04 15.72
N LEU A 122 -7.46 -14.50 14.64
CA LEU A 122 -8.00 -14.44 13.28
C LEU A 122 -8.63 -15.75 12.79
N GLN A 123 -8.75 -16.78 13.65
CA GLN A 123 -9.24 -18.10 13.25
C GLN A 123 -10.68 -18.11 12.69
N THR A 124 -11.50 -17.13 13.11
CA THR A 124 -12.89 -16.96 12.65
C THR A 124 -13.03 -15.90 11.55
N GLN A 125 -11.92 -15.30 11.10
CA GLN A 125 -11.95 -14.30 10.05
C GLN A 125 -12.23 -14.99 8.71
N SER A 126 -13.34 -14.65 8.07
CA SER A 126 -13.66 -15.13 6.72
C SER A 126 -12.87 -14.36 5.66
N CYS A 127 -12.61 -15.00 4.52
CA CYS A 127 -12.15 -14.33 3.32
C CYS A 127 -13.19 -13.32 2.82
N PHE A 128 -12.74 -12.25 2.15
CA PHE A 128 -13.61 -11.20 1.62
C PHE A 128 -13.02 -10.56 0.36
N HIS A 129 -13.88 -9.91 -0.43
CA HIS A 129 -13.44 -8.99 -1.48
C HIS A 129 -13.29 -7.61 -0.87
N LEU A 130 -12.22 -6.91 -1.24
CA LEU A 130 -11.92 -5.57 -0.75
C LEU A 130 -11.95 -4.60 -1.93
N PHE A 131 -12.87 -3.65 -1.87
CA PHE A 131 -13.09 -2.65 -2.93
C PHE A 131 -12.36 -1.34 -2.63
N PHE A 132 -11.88 -0.71 -3.69
CA PHE A 132 -11.14 0.54 -3.63
C PHE A 132 -11.92 1.66 -4.31
N LYS A 133 -11.62 2.90 -3.91
CA LYS A 133 -12.06 4.08 -4.62
C LYS A 133 -11.51 4.05 -6.05
N ASN A 134 -12.21 4.71 -6.96
CA ASN A 134 -11.77 4.83 -8.35
C ASN A 134 -10.76 5.96 -8.56
N SER A 135 -10.64 6.89 -7.61
CA SER A 135 -9.68 8.00 -7.63
C SER A 135 -8.31 7.56 -7.12
N VAL A 136 -7.24 8.12 -7.70
CA VAL A 136 -5.88 7.99 -7.15
C VAL A 136 -5.67 9.02 -6.04
N ASP A 137 -5.19 8.55 -4.90
CA ASP A 137 -4.81 9.38 -3.77
C ASP A 137 -3.28 9.43 -3.63
N LEU A 138 -2.78 10.47 -2.96
CA LEU A 138 -1.36 10.66 -2.67
C LEU A 138 -1.09 10.52 -1.18
N TYR A 139 -0.08 9.72 -0.84
CA TYR A 139 0.36 9.47 0.52
C TYR A 139 1.81 9.87 0.70
N ARG A 140 2.14 10.51 1.82
CA ARG A 140 3.52 10.77 2.22
C ARG A 140 3.99 9.68 3.18
N SER A 141 5.19 9.17 2.92
CA SER A 141 5.85 8.23 3.85
C SER A 141 5.95 8.81 5.27
N GLN A 142 5.91 7.94 6.29
CA GLN A 142 6.13 8.31 7.69
C GLN A 142 7.49 9.01 7.92
N LYS A 143 8.52 8.62 7.15
CA LYS A 143 9.84 9.27 7.18
C LYS A 143 9.92 10.54 6.33
N HIS A 144 8.83 10.93 5.66
CA HIS A 144 8.72 12.15 4.86
C HIS A 144 9.76 12.29 3.74
N THR A 145 10.20 11.15 3.20
CA THR A 145 11.22 11.07 2.14
C THR A 145 10.68 10.61 0.80
N LYS A 146 9.43 10.13 0.78
CA LYS A 146 8.75 9.60 -0.40
C LYS A 146 7.28 9.96 -0.42
N TYR A 147 6.76 10.07 -1.62
CA TYR A 147 5.34 10.18 -1.93
C TYR A 147 4.89 8.94 -2.69
N PHE A 148 3.67 8.47 -2.43
CA PHE A 148 3.08 7.26 -3.01
C PHE A 148 1.74 7.58 -3.64
N CYS A 149 1.56 7.20 -4.90
CA CYS A 149 0.24 7.12 -5.51
C CYS A 149 -0.39 5.78 -5.17
N ALA A 150 -1.62 5.83 -4.66
CA ALA A 150 -2.31 4.67 -4.12
C ALA A 150 -3.81 4.74 -4.39
N TYR A 151 -4.45 3.58 -4.32
CA TYR A 151 -5.91 3.48 -4.24
C TYR A 151 -6.32 3.23 -2.80
N SER A 152 -7.15 4.12 -2.24
CA SER A 152 -7.75 3.94 -0.92
C SER A 152 -8.87 2.93 -0.95
N VAL A 153 -9.02 2.16 0.11
CA VAL A 153 -10.22 1.35 0.36
C VAL A 153 -11.42 2.28 0.52
N THR A 154 -12.60 1.85 0.05
CA THR A 154 -13.83 2.62 0.22
C THR A 154 -14.25 2.65 1.71
N PRO A 155 -14.94 3.71 2.20
CA PRO A 155 -15.27 3.83 3.62
C PRO A 155 -16.09 2.66 4.18
N ASP A 156 -17.05 2.14 3.40
CA ASP A 156 -17.88 0.99 3.75
C ASP A 156 -17.06 -0.30 3.94
N GLN A 157 -16.07 -0.52 3.07
CA GLN A 157 -15.18 -1.68 3.15
C GLN A 157 -14.14 -1.55 4.26
N GLN A 158 -13.67 -0.32 4.52
CA GLN A 158 -12.81 -0.01 5.66
C GLN A 158 -13.52 -0.37 6.97
N GLU A 159 -14.75 0.12 7.15
CA GLU A 159 -15.56 -0.13 8.36
C GLU A 159 -15.90 -1.62 8.50
N THR A 160 -16.41 -2.24 7.43
CA THR A 160 -16.93 -3.61 7.47
C THR A 160 -15.83 -4.65 7.68
N HIS A 161 -14.70 -4.51 6.99
CA HIS A 161 -13.68 -5.55 6.95
C HIS A 161 -12.41 -5.18 7.71
N LEU A 162 -11.90 -3.96 7.50
CA LEU A 162 -10.55 -3.61 7.94
C LEU A 162 -10.52 -3.10 9.38
N ASP A 163 -11.51 -2.34 9.83
CA ASP A 163 -11.55 -1.83 11.20
C ASP A 163 -11.69 -2.97 12.22
N SER A 164 -12.51 -3.98 11.91
CA SER A 164 -12.61 -5.20 12.71
C SER A 164 -11.28 -5.96 12.75
N LEU A 165 -10.61 -6.11 11.60
CA LEU A 165 -9.30 -6.76 11.52
C LEU A 165 -8.23 -5.98 12.29
N LEU A 166 -8.19 -4.67 12.15
CA LEU A 166 -7.26 -3.77 12.85
C LEU A 166 -7.43 -3.88 14.35
N LYS A 167 -8.67 -3.81 14.86
CA LYS A 167 -8.98 -3.98 16.29
C LYS A 167 -8.49 -5.33 16.84
N LYS A 168 -8.68 -6.42 16.10
CA LYS A 168 -8.16 -7.75 16.48
C LYS A 168 -6.63 -7.75 16.55
N ILE A 169 -5.96 -7.15 15.58
CA ILE A 169 -4.50 -7.04 15.56
C ILE A 169 -4.00 -6.17 16.72
N ASP A 170 -4.61 -5.01 16.94
CA ASP A 170 -4.23 -4.09 18.02
C ASP A 170 -4.36 -4.75 19.39
N LYS A 171 -5.44 -5.52 19.64
CA LYS A 171 -5.58 -6.34 20.85
C LYS A 171 -4.42 -7.32 21.06
N VAL A 172 -3.94 -7.94 19.98
CA VAL A 172 -2.75 -8.81 20.07
C VAL A 172 -1.50 -7.99 20.34
N LEU A 173 -1.31 -6.86 19.66
CA LEU A 173 -0.17 -5.97 19.90
C LEU A 173 -0.10 -5.52 21.38
N ASP A 174 -1.24 -5.11 21.95
CA ASP A 174 -1.37 -4.69 23.35
C ASP A 174 -0.97 -5.80 24.32
N THR A 175 -1.34 -7.05 24.03
CA THR A 175 -0.97 -8.23 24.84
C THR A 175 0.55 -8.42 24.93
N PHE A 176 1.29 -7.96 23.90
CA PHE A 176 2.75 -8.01 23.85
C PHE A 176 3.42 -6.69 24.24
N GLY A 177 2.65 -5.68 24.68
CA GLY A 177 3.15 -4.35 25.01
C GLY A 177 3.68 -3.59 23.79
N LEU A 178 3.13 -3.87 22.61
CA LEU A 178 3.45 -3.22 21.35
C LEU A 178 2.32 -2.25 20.99
N THR A 179 2.66 -1.12 20.36
CA THR A 179 1.66 -0.11 19.98
C THR A 179 1.69 0.10 18.48
N ASN A 180 0.52 0.06 17.86
CA ASN A 180 0.34 0.47 16.48
C ASN A 180 0.22 1.99 16.41
N GLN A 181 1.14 2.65 15.68
CA GLN A 181 1.11 4.11 15.55
C GLN A 181 0.05 4.60 14.54
N TYR A 182 -0.57 3.68 13.80
CA TYR A 182 -1.58 4.03 12.81
C TYR A 182 -3.00 3.95 13.38
N THR A 183 -3.38 4.89 14.23
CA THR A 183 -4.80 5.07 14.63
C THR A 183 -5.57 5.84 13.55
N ASN A 184 -6.80 5.41 13.24
CA ASN A 184 -7.73 6.09 12.30
C ASN A 184 -7.20 6.28 10.87
N ARG A 185 -6.39 5.34 10.38
CA ARG A 185 -5.87 5.36 8.99
C ARG A 185 -6.90 4.84 7.99
N ILE A 186 -6.86 5.39 6.78
CA ILE A 186 -7.48 4.77 5.61
C ILE A 186 -6.47 3.76 5.03
N CYS A 187 -6.85 2.49 5.01
CA CYS A 187 -6.05 1.47 4.34
C CYS A 187 -6.04 1.72 2.84
N HIS A 188 -4.88 1.51 2.23
CA HIS A 188 -4.66 1.82 0.83
C HIS A 188 -3.64 0.85 0.23
N LEU A 189 -3.65 0.79 -1.10
CA LEU A 189 -2.72 0.01 -1.90
C LEU A 189 -1.81 0.96 -2.68
N SER A 190 -0.58 1.18 -2.18
CA SER A 190 0.42 1.97 -2.90
C SER A 190 0.94 1.21 -4.13
N LEU A 191 0.94 1.85 -5.29
CA LEU A 191 1.31 1.22 -6.56
C LEU A 191 2.46 1.92 -7.29
N ALA A 192 2.69 3.20 -7.02
CA ALA A 192 3.84 3.95 -7.51
C ALA A 192 4.39 4.89 -6.44
N TYR A 193 5.64 5.30 -6.56
CA TYR A 193 6.26 6.24 -5.64
C TYR A 193 7.34 7.11 -6.30
N THR A 194 7.63 8.24 -5.66
CA THR A 194 8.72 9.15 -6.00
C THR A 194 9.49 9.55 -4.76
N ASP A 195 10.77 9.86 -4.93
CA ASP A 195 11.64 10.48 -3.92
C ASP A 195 11.77 11.99 -4.09
N ILE A 196 11.12 12.58 -5.11
CA ILE A 196 11.03 14.03 -5.28
C ILE A 196 10.09 14.63 -4.24
N ASN A 197 10.52 15.73 -3.64
CA ASN A 197 9.69 16.50 -2.71
C ASN A 197 8.59 17.24 -3.49
N LEU A 198 7.33 16.83 -3.31
CA LEU A 198 6.16 17.46 -3.91
C LEU A 198 5.59 18.62 -3.07
N GLY A 199 6.22 18.98 -1.95
CA GLY A 199 5.76 20.05 -1.05
C GLY A 199 5.45 21.37 -1.75
N PRO A 200 6.34 21.92 -2.59
CA PRO A 200 6.06 23.17 -3.32
C PRO A 200 4.84 23.08 -4.25
N LEU A 201 4.67 21.97 -4.98
CA LEU A 201 3.50 21.73 -5.83
C LEU A 201 2.21 21.66 -5.02
N LEU A 202 2.24 20.98 -3.88
CA LEU A 202 1.10 20.88 -2.97
C LEU A 202 0.71 22.27 -2.43
N GLU A 203 1.70 23.09 -2.06
CA GLU A 203 1.49 24.46 -1.60
C GLU A 203 0.86 25.34 -2.70
N GLU A 204 1.36 25.29 -3.93
CA GLU A 204 0.77 26.02 -5.07
C GLU A 204 -0.65 25.55 -5.41
N SER A 205 -0.93 24.27 -5.16
CA SER A 205 -2.26 23.67 -5.30
C SER A 205 -3.19 23.99 -4.12
N GLN A 206 -2.77 24.86 -3.18
CA GLN A 206 -3.52 25.24 -1.97
C GLN A 206 -3.84 24.05 -1.04
N LEU A 207 -3.02 22.99 -1.10
CA LEU A 207 -3.14 21.83 -0.23
C LEU A 207 -2.23 21.99 0.98
N ASN A 208 -2.68 21.48 2.13
CA ASN A 208 -1.88 21.52 3.33
C ASN A 208 -0.68 20.56 3.24
N VAL A 209 0.53 21.12 3.13
CA VAL A 209 1.79 20.36 3.03
C VAL A 209 2.12 19.59 4.32
N GLY A 210 1.55 20.01 5.46
CA GLY A 210 1.69 19.35 6.75
C GLY A 210 1.00 17.98 6.81
N ASP A 211 0.04 17.73 5.91
CA ASP A 211 -0.69 16.47 5.87
C ASP A 211 0.17 15.32 5.33
N THR A 212 -0.32 14.10 5.52
CA THR A 212 0.30 12.88 5.00
C THR A 212 -0.55 12.19 3.94
N PHE A 213 -1.71 12.77 3.60
CA PHE A 213 -2.70 12.21 2.71
C PHE A 213 -3.42 13.33 1.95
N TRP A 214 -3.52 13.19 0.64
CA TRP A 214 -4.31 14.06 -0.24
C TRP A 214 -5.15 13.20 -1.14
N SER A 215 -6.47 13.37 -1.05
CA SER A 215 -7.43 12.59 -1.86
C SER A 215 -7.55 13.14 -3.26
N ASP A 216 -7.75 12.25 -4.23
CA ASP A 216 -8.13 12.58 -5.61
C ASP A 216 -7.17 13.59 -6.27
N ILE A 217 -5.92 13.16 -6.42
CA ILE A 217 -4.84 13.99 -6.97
C ILE A 217 -4.90 14.17 -8.49
N GLU A 218 -5.86 13.53 -9.17
CA GLU A 218 -6.13 13.76 -10.58
C GLU A 218 -6.47 15.24 -10.84
N LYS A 219 -7.19 15.87 -9.90
CA LYS A 219 -7.54 17.30 -9.92
C LYS A 219 -6.34 18.26 -9.88
N ILE A 220 -5.19 17.82 -9.39
CA ILE A 220 -3.95 18.64 -9.37
C ILE A 220 -3.32 18.64 -10.78
N VAL A 221 -3.50 17.53 -11.49
CA VAL A 221 -2.92 17.32 -12.81
C VAL A 221 -3.79 17.91 -13.90
N GLU A 222 -5.11 17.80 -13.78
CA GLU A 222 -6.07 18.46 -14.66
C GLU A 222 -5.97 19.98 -14.51
N ASP A 223 -5.44 20.66 -15.53
CA ASP A 223 -5.44 22.13 -15.53
C ASP A 223 -6.91 22.61 -15.52
N ASN A 224 -7.23 23.53 -14.60
CA ASN A 224 -8.56 24.13 -14.40
C ASN A 224 -9.20 24.81 -15.65
N ASN A 225 -8.60 24.68 -16.84
CA ASN A 225 -9.02 25.29 -18.10
C ASN A 225 -9.43 24.31 -19.21
N LEU A 226 -9.53 23.00 -18.93
CA LEU A 226 -10.26 22.10 -19.83
C LEU A 226 -11.42 21.46 -19.09
N SER A 227 -12.59 22.06 -19.31
CA SER A 227 -13.88 21.42 -19.06
C SER A 227 -13.86 19.98 -19.57
N SER A 228 -13.94 19.05 -18.61
CA SER A 228 -14.61 17.74 -18.72
C SER A 228 -14.74 17.21 -20.15
N SER A 229 -13.66 16.62 -20.67
CA SER A 229 -13.71 15.91 -21.95
C SER A 229 -12.78 14.71 -21.95
N SER A 230 -12.97 13.82 -20.97
CA SER A 230 -12.73 12.38 -21.13
C SER A 230 -13.32 11.58 -19.97
N SER A 231 -14.65 11.58 -19.83
CA SER A 231 -15.36 10.51 -19.09
C SER A 231 -16.15 9.65 -20.07
N SER A 232 -15.45 9.09 -21.06
CA SER A 232 -15.99 8.03 -21.91
C SER A 232 -15.27 6.70 -21.63
N THR A 233 -15.63 6.10 -20.50
CA THR A 233 -15.52 4.66 -20.21
C THR A 233 -16.75 4.33 -19.36
N THR A 234 -17.92 4.08 -19.95
CA THR A 234 -18.42 2.73 -20.31
C THR A 234 -17.86 1.62 -19.40
N GLU A 235 -18.76 1.12 -18.54
CA GLU A 235 -18.59 0.11 -17.49
C GLU A 235 -17.74 0.54 -16.28
N SER A 236 -18.34 0.45 -15.10
CA SER A 236 -17.66 0.61 -13.82
C SER A 236 -16.60 -0.49 -13.67
N ASP A 237 -15.36 -0.25 -14.12
CA ASP A 237 -14.21 -1.10 -13.79
C ASP A 237 -13.90 -0.92 -12.31
N GLU A 238 -14.69 -1.60 -11.48
CA GLU A 238 -14.60 -1.58 -10.04
C GLU A 238 -13.30 -2.26 -9.62
N PHE A 239 -12.41 -1.51 -8.97
CA PHE A 239 -11.13 -2.07 -8.55
C PHE A 239 -11.31 -2.81 -7.21
N CYS A 240 -11.12 -4.12 -7.21
CA CYS A 240 -11.17 -4.93 -6.01
C CYS A 240 -10.09 -6.03 -5.97
N ILE A 241 -9.82 -6.55 -4.77
CA ILE A 241 -8.95 -7.71 -4.56
C ILE A 241 -9.63 -8.75 -3.67
N TYR A 242 -9.28 -10.03 -3.86
CA TYR A 242 -9.70 -11.09 -2.94
C TYR A 242 -8.69 -11.26 -1.81
N VAL A 243 -9.13 -11.06 -0.58
CA VAL A 243 -8.34 -11.17 0.65
C VAL A 243 -8.62 -12.51 1.31
N ASN A 244 -7.59 -13.36 1.38
CA ASN A 244 -7.70 -14.70 1.96
C ASN A 244 -6.65 -15.01 3.03
N ARG A 245 -5.76 -14.05 3.33
CA ARG A 245 -4.72 -14.20 4.35
C ARG A 245 -4.15 -12.86 4.76
N ILE A 246 -3.49 -12.88 5.90
CA ILE A 246 -2.58 -11.84 6.36
C ILE A 246 -1.17 -12.43 6.53
N CYS A 247 -0.16 -11.61 6.32
CA CYS A 247 1.24 -11.97 6.49
C CYS A 247 1.86 -11.18 7.64
N ILE A 248 2.69 -11.86 8.41
CA ILE A 248 3.48 -11.29 9.51
C ILE A 248 4.94 -11.52 9.13
N ARG A 249 5.63 -10.45 8.74
CA ARG A 249 7.07 -10.50 8.47
C ARG A 249 7.81 -10.19 9.76
N VAL A 250 8.76 -11.03 10.16
CA VAL A 250 9.68 -10.77 11.27
C VAL A 250 11.10 -10.91 10.76
N GLY A 251 11.81 -9.79 10.63
CA GLY A 251 13.10 -9.74 9.95
C GLY A 251 13.00 -10.24 8.50
N ASN A 252 13.60 -11.42 8.24
CA ASN A 252 13.59 -12.08 6.93
C ASN A 252 12.63 -13.27 6.84
N THR A 253 11.88 -13.57 7.90
CA THR A 253 10.91 -14.67 7.91
C THR A 253 9.51 -14.11 7.70
N VAL A 254 8.69 -14.78 6.88
CA VAL A 254 7.28 -14.45 6.70
C VAL A 254 6.44 -15.61 7.22
N TYR A 255 5.50 -15.27 8.10
CA TYR A 255 4.49 -16.18 8.61
C TYR A 255 3.15 -15.81 8.00
N GLU A 256 2.41 -16.80 7.50
CA GLU A 256 1.08 -16.59 6.95
C GLU A 256 0.01 -17.04 7.94
N SER A 257 -1.09 -16.28 8.01
CA SER A 257 -2.32 -16.68 8.67
C SER A 257 -3.46 -16.59 7.66
N ARG A 258 -4.01 -17.75 7.28
CA ARG A 258 -5.10 -17.84 6.30
C ARG A 258 -6.44 -17.54 6.97
N PHE A 259 -7.31 -16.89 6.22
CA PHE A 259 -8.70 -16.69 6.60
C PHE A 259 -9.53 -17.91 6.19
N ARG A 260 -10.65 -18.09 6.87
CA ARG A 260 -11.58 -19.19 6.62
C ARG A 260 -12.26 -18.99 5.27
N ASN A 261 -12.30 -20.05 4.47
CA ASN A 261 -13.10 -20.07 3.25
C ASN A 261 -14.51 -20.54 3.60
N LEU A 262 -15.56 -19.86 3.11
CA LEU A 262 -16.96 -20.26 3.33
C LEU A 262 -17.26 -21.68 2.82
N HIS A 263 -16.50 -22.15 1.82
CA HIS A 263 -16.63 -23.52 1.30
C HIS A 263 -16.05 -24.61 2.22
N ASP A 264 -15.16 -24.26 3.17
CA ASP A 264 -14.61 -25.25 4.09
C ASP A 264 -15.66 -25.70 5.12
N ASP A 265 -16.58 -24.80 5.51
CA ASP A 265 -17.64 -25.10 6.48
C ASP A 265 -18.77 -25.95 5.88
N LEU A 266 -19.04 -25.84 4.56
CA LEU A 266 -20.05 -26.67 3.87
C LEU A 266 -19.62 -28.13 3.70
N ASN A 267 -18.32 -28.39 3.60
CA ASN A 267 -17.80 -29.75 3.50
C ASN A 267 -17.82 -30.49 4.85
N ILE A 268 -17.81 -29.76 5.97
CA ILE A 268 -17.92 -30.35 7.32
C ILE A 268 -19.37 -30.74 7.63
N LEU A 269 -20.35 -30.03 7.06
CA LEU A 269 -21.78 -30.32 7.27
C LEU A 269 -22.34 -31.45 6.39
N GLN A 270 -21.59 -31.93 5.39
CA GLN A 270 -22.02 -33.01 4.50
C GLN A 270 -21.51 -34.41 4.88
N SER A 271 -20.70 -34.54 5.93
CA SER A 271 -20.06 -35.82 6.28
C SER A 271 -20.75 -36.67 7.35
N ASP A 272 -21.83 -36.19 7.98
CA ASP A 272 -22.36 -36.82 9.22
C ASP A 272 -23.74 -37.50 9.09
N GLU A 273 -24.29 -37.70 7.89
CA GLU A 273 -25.48 -38.56 7.72
C GLU A 273 -25.31 -39.57 6.59
N SER A 274 -24.72 -40.73 6.90
CA SER A 274 -25.18 -42.04 6.41
C SER A 274 -24.28 -43.16 6.95
N GLY A 275 -24.79 -43.87 7.94
CA GLY A 275 -24.22 -45.10 8.48
C GLY A 275 -25.34 -45.96 9.02
N ASP A 276 -26.11 -46.55 8.10
CA ASP A 276 -27.13 -47.56 8.31
C ASP A 276 -26.73 -48.57 9.41
N SER A 277 -27.53 -48.63 10.47
CA SER A 277 -27.49 -49.74 11.44
C SER A 277 -28.39 -50.85 10.93
N SER A 278 -27.76 -52.01 10.76
CA SER A 278 -28.27 -53.23 10.19
C SER A 278 -29.43 -53.84 10.98
N THR A 279 -30.28 -54.54 10.23
CA THR A 279 -31.32 -55.49 10.61
C THR A 279 -30.94 -56.49 11.72
N GLU A 280 -31.90 -56.75 12.62
CA GLU A 280 -32.25 -58.10 13.10
C GLU A 280 -33.70 -58.42 12.73
#